data_AF-A0A9P6ISM1-F1
#
_entry.id   AF-A0A9P6ISM1-F1
#
_cell.length_a   1.000
_cell.length_b   1.000
_cell.length_c   1.000
_cell.angle_alpha   90.00
_cell.angle_beta   90.00
_cell.angle_gamma   90.00
#
_symmetry.space_group_name_H-M   'P 1'
#
loop_
_entity.id
_entity.type
_entity.pdbx_description
1 polymer ?
#
loop_
_entity_poly.entity_id
_entity_poly.type
_entity_poly.pdbx_seq_one_letter_code
_entity_poly.pdbx_strand_id
1 'polypeptide(L)'
;MGGMASGMPQVLQQRPLTPAAPPTPPEPVKSRHPLGDRTHIPAGQKLIFTVLASELALARQYATPAAKRPLDDAEKKLNVLFDMLNNEEVSGPVVEQMLLLSQALQAKNYNSAYQIHLELHSTRTDEVSSWMTGVKRLIVDNAKLQQQQ
;
A
#
# COMPACT_ATOMS: atom_id res chain seq x y z
N MET A 1 2.82 79.95 42.24
CA MET A 1 1.55 79.19 42.30
C MET A 1 1.39 78.55 40.94
N GLY A 2 1.53 77.25 40.71
CA GLY A 2 1.18 76.09 41.52
C GLY A 2 0.27 75.22 40.63
N GLY A 3 0.66 73.97 40.35
CA GLY A 3 -0.20 73.03 39.60
C GLY A 3 0.53 72.19 38.55
N MET A 4 1.20 71.14 39.01
CA MET A 4 1.78 70.07 38.21
C MET A 4 0.66 69.14 37.72
N ALA A 5 0.39 69.14 36.42
CA ALA A 5 -0.48 68.16 35.75
C ALA A 5 0.40 67.07 35.14
N SER A 6 0.62 65.99 35.89
CA SER A 6 1.26 64.78 35.38
C SER A 6 0.26 63.99 34.53
N GLY A 7 0.35 64.14 33.20
CA GLY A 7 -0.32 63.28 32.23
C GLY A 7 0.37 61.91 32.17
N MET A 8 -0.39 60.85 32.38
CA MET A 8 0.08 59.47 32.34
C MET A 8 0.21 59.01 30.88
N PRO A 9 1.27 58.26 30.51
CA PRO A 9 1.44 57.73 29.16
C PRO A 9 0.49 56.57 28.89
N GLN A 10 0.03 56.49 27.65
CA GLN A 10 -0.83 55.44 27.13
C GLN A 10 -0.16 54.07 27.24
N VAL A 11 -0.86 53.12 27.86
CA VAL A 11 -0.54 51.70 27.76
C VAL A 11 -1.53 51.03 26.82
N LEU A 12 -1.02 50.62 25.65
CA LEU A 12 -1.68 49.72 24.72
C LEU A 12 -2.01 48.40 25.43
N GLN A 13 -3.28 48.22 25.83
CA GLN A 13 -3.75 46.95 26.36
C GLN A 13 -3.93 45.97 25.20
N GLN A 14 -2.85 45.26 24.91
CA GLN A 14 -2.81 44.13 23.98
C GLN A 14 -3.76 43.04 24.49
N ARG A 15 -4.63 42.55 23.61
CA ARG A 15 -5.49 41.38 23.86
C ARG A 15 -4.58 40.18 24.18
N PRO A 16 -4.94 39.29 25.11
CA PRO A 16 -4.24 38.03 25.24
C PRO A 16 -4.49 37.24 23.95
N LEU A 17 -3.48 37.17 23.08
CA LEU A 17 -3.41 36.13 22.07
C LEU A 17 -3.28 34.83 22.85
N THR A 18 -4.23 33.94 22.64
CA THR A 18 -4.16 32.55 23.09
C THR A 18 -2.78 31.98 22.75
N PRO A 19 -2.10 31.29 23.68
CA PRO A 19 -0.90 30.56 23.36
C PRO A 19 -1.23 29.57 22.23
N ALA A 20 -0.66 29.81 21.04
CA ALA A 20 -0.63 28.82 19.99
C ALA A 20 0.03 27.57 20.59
N ALA A 21 -0.71 26.46 20.58
CA ALA A 21 -0.16 25.17 20.93
C ALA A 21 1.15 24.94 20.14
N PRO A 22 2.20 24.40 20.77
CA PRO A 22 3.42 24.05 20.04
C PRO A 22 3.04 23.12 18.88
N PRO A 23 3.71 23.21 17.71
CA PRO A 23 3.53 22.23 16.66
C PRO A 23 3.91 20.89 17.25
N THR A 24 2.91 20.01 17.40
CA THR A 24 3.10 18.63 17.81
C THR A 24 4.27 18.06 17.01
N PRO A 25 5.39 17.68 17.66
CA PRO A 25 6.39 16.83 17.03
C PRO A 25 5.70 15.76 16.18
N PRO A 26 6.12 15.55 14.91
CA PRO A 26 5.64 14.40 14.18
C PRO A 26 5.99 13.19 15.05
N GLU A 27 4.96 12.46 15.46
CA GLU A 27 5.11 11.17 16.10
C GLU A 27 6.15 10.37 15.30
N PRO A 28 7.05 9.60 15.95
CA PRO A 28 7.93 8.71 15.21
C PRO A 28 7.02 7.76 14.44
N VAL A 29 6.82 8.08 13.16
CA VAL A 29 6.24 7.17 12.17
C VAL A 29 7.07 5.92 12.36
N LYS A 30 6.45 4.89 12.98
CA LYS A 30 7.02 3.55 13.08
C LYS A 30 7.73 3.34 11.76
N SER A 31 9.04 3.18 11.81
CA SER A 31 9.90 3.24 10.64
C SER A 31 9.47 2.13 9.69
N ARG A 32 8.46 2.42 8.85
CA ARG A 32 8.11 1.60 7.71
C ARG A 32 9.37 1.60 6.88
N HIS A 33 9.84 0.41 6.56
CA HIS A 33 11.01 0.27 5.71
C HIS A 33 10.82 1.13 4.45
N PRO A 34 11.89 1.74 3.91
CA PRO A 34 11.75 2.67 2.81
C PRO A 34 11.02 2.01 1.64
N LEU A 35 10.17 2.79 0.95
CA LEU A 35 9.47 2.35 -0.27
C LEU A 35 10.49 1.77 -1.27
N GLY A 36 10.49 0.45 -1.45
CA GLY A 36 11.41 -0.25 -2.34
C GLY A 36 12.52 -1.05 -1.64
N ASP A 37 12.67 -0.94 -0.32
CA ASP A 37 13.49 -1.85 0.46
C ASP A 37 12.75 -3.17 0.63
N ARG A 38 13.15 -4.15 -0.17
CA ARG A 38 12.56 -5.50 -0.22
C ARG A 38 13.51 -6.53 0.36
N THR A 39 14.52 -6.08 1.11
CA THR A 39 15.55 -6.95 1.69
C THR A 39 15.04 -7.70 2.92
N HIS A 40 13.98 -7.19 3.55
CA HIS A 40 13.36 -7.75 4.75
C HIS A 40 12.18 -8.70 4.48
N ILE A 41 11.75 -8.88 3.22
CA ILE A 41 10.73 -9.87 2.89
C ILE A 41 11.26 -11.26 3.28
N PRO A 42 10.63 -11.95 4.26
CA PRO A 42 11.13 -13.22 4.75
C PRO A 42 11.11 -14.28 3.64
N ALA A 43 12.02 -15.25 3.75
CA ALA A 43 12.25 -16.26 2.70
C ALA A 43 10.95 -16.99 2.28
N GLY A 44 10.03 -17.23 3.22
CA GLY A 44 8.73 -17.84 2.95
C GLY A 44 7.79 -16.98 2.10
N GLN A 45 7.96 -15.66 2.09
CA GLN A 45 7.12 -14.71 1.33
C GLN A 45 7.78 -14.28 0.02
N LYS A 46 9.07 -14.60 -0.17
CA LYS A 46 9.84 -14.24 -1.35
C LYS A 46 9.31 -14.87 -2.64
N LEU A 47 8.68 -16.05 -2.54
CA LEU A 47 7.99 -16.68 -3.67
C LEU A 47 6.82 -15.82 -4.16
N ILE A 48 6.04 -15.24 -3.24
CA ILE A 48 4.90 -14.37 -3.57
C ILE A 48 5.37 -13.18 -4.38
N PHE A 49 6.42 -12.50 -3.91
CA PHE A 49 7.04 -11.39 -4.63
C PHE A 49 7.53 -11.81 -6.02
N THR A 50 8.29 -12.92 -6.09
CA THR A 50 8.91 -13.38 -7.34
C THR A 50 7.85 -13.72 -8.40
N VAL A 51 6.81 -14.47 -8.01
CA VAL A 51 5.74 -14.87 -8.94
C VAL A 51 4.93 -13.65 -9.37
N LEU A 52 4.46 -12.81 -8.44
CA LEU A 52 3.65 -11.64 -8.79
C LEU A 52 4.41 -10.64 -9.66
N ALA A 53 5.71 -10.42 -9.39
CA ALA A 53 6.55 -9.60 -10.23
C ALA A 53 6.71 -10.18 -11.65
N SER A 54 6.89 -11.50 -11.76
CA SER A 54 6.97 -12.20 -13.05
C SER A 54 5.65 -12.10 -13.82
N GLU A 55 4.53 -12.33 -13.16
CA GLU A 55 3.19 -12.25 -13.73
C GLU A 55 2.85 -10.83 -14.20
N LEU A 56 3.27 -9.80 -13.45
CA LEU A 56 3.14 -8.40 -13.86
C LEU A 56 4.00 -8.08 -15.08
N ALA A 57 5.24 -8.57 -15.13
CA ALA A 57 6.13 -8.38 -16.28
C ALA A 57 5.56 -9.04 -17.54
N LEU A 58 5.04 -10.27 -17.41
CA LEU A 58 4.32 -10.98 -18.47
C LEU A 58 3.11 -10.17 -18.96
N ALA A 59 2.23 -9.77 -18.03
CA ALA A 59 1.06 -9.00 -18.36
C ALA A 59 1.41 -7.67 -19.06
N ARG A 60 2.49 -6.99 -18.64
CA ARG A 60 3.02 -5.79 -19.31
C ARG A 60 3.59 -6.06 -20.70
N GLN A 61 4.29 -7.17 -20.88
CA GLN A 61 4.90 -7.53 -22.17
C GLN A 61 3.84 -7.72 -23.26
N TYR A 62 2.70 -8.35 -22.91
CA TYR A 62 1.59 -8.60 -23.83
C TYR A 62 0.45 -7.58 -23.65
N ALA A 63 0.67 -6.49 -22.92
CA ALA A 63 -0.35 -5.48 -22.64
C ALA A 63 -0.75 -4.72 -23.90
N THR A 64 -2.05 -4.67 -24.17
CA THR A 64 -2.59 -3.72 -25.14
C THR A 64 -2.51 -2.28 -24.59
N PRO A 65 -2.56 -1.24 -25.45
CA PRO A 65 -2.56 0.16 -25.01
C PRO A 65 -3.66 0.47 -24.00
N ALA A 66 -4.82 -0.20 -24.12
CA ALA A 66 -5.94 -0.08 -23.19
C ALA A 66 -5.67 -0.73 -21.82
N ALA A 67 -4.81 -1.76 -21.76
CA ALA A 67 -4.44 -2.45 -20.54
C ALA A 67 -3.30 -1.76 -19.76
N LYS A 68 -2.54 -0.84 -20.38
CA LYS A 68 -1.41 -0.16 -19.73
C LYS A 68 -1.78 0.59 -18.45
N ARG A 69 -2.87 1.36 -18.47
CA ARG A 69 -3.37 2.09 -17.30
C ARG A 69 -3.76 1.16 -16.14
N PRO A 70 -4.60 0.13 -16.33
CA PRO A 70 -4.94 -0.79 -15.25
C PRO A 70 -3.75 -1.65 -14.79
N LEU A 71 -2.77 -1.91 -15.65
CA LEU A 71 -1.51 -2.57 -15.24
C LEU A 71 -0.64 -1.71 -14.34
N ASP A 72 -0.56 -0.40 -14.60
CA ASP A 72 0.13 0.55 -13.72
C ASP A 72 -0.53 0.62 -12.33
N ASP A 73 -1.86 0.61 -12.30
CA ASP A 73 -2.62 0.55 -11.04
C ASP A 73 -2.39 -0.77 -10.29
N ALA A 74 -2.40 -1.90 -11.01
CA ALA A 74 -2.08 -3.20 -10.44
C ALA A 74 -0.66 -3.26 -9.88
N GLU A 75 0.33 -2.68 -10.58
CA GLU A 75 1.71 -2.56 -10.07
C GLU A 75 1.76 -1.77 -8.77
N LYS A 76 1.10 -0.60 -8.70
CA LYS A 76 1.06 0.20 -7.47
C LYS A 76 0.47 -0.58 -6.31
N LYS A 77 -0.61 -1.33 -6.56
CA LYS A 77 -1.25 -2.21 -5.58
C LYS A 77 -0.35 -3.35 -5.12
N LEU A 78 0.36 -3.99 -6.05
CA LEU A 78 1.38 -5.00 -5.69
C LEU A 78 2.50 -4.40 -4.85
N ASN A 79 2.93 -3.18 -5.12
CA ASN A 79 3.94 -2.51 -4.29
C ASN A 79 3.44 -2.26 -2.86
N VAL A 80 2.16 -1.92 -2.68
CA VAL A 80 1.55 -1.83 -1.34
C VAL A 80 1.60 -3.19 -0.63
N LEU A 81 1.23 -4.28 -1.31
CA LEU A 81 1.36 -5.63 -0.76
C LEU A 81 2.82 -5.93 -0.37
N PHE A 82 3.79 -5.62 -1.21
CA PHE A 82 5.20 -5.88 -0.93
C PHE A 82 5.71 -5.08 0.27
N ASP A 83 5.27 -3.83 0.42
CA ASP A 83 5.56 -3.03 1.61
C ASP A 83 4.93 -3.64 2.86
N MET A 84 3.68 -4.08 2.79
CA MET A 84 3.01 -4.75 3.91
C MET A 84 3.70 -6.07 4.29
N LEU A 85 4.12 -6.88 3.31
CA LEU A 85 4.90 -8.11 3.56
C LEU A 85 6.25 -7.79 4.21
N ASN A 86 6.93 -6.76 3.71
CA ASN A 86 8.24 -6.34 4.22
C ASN A 86 8.17 -5.77 5.64
N ASN A 87 7.05 -5.12 6.00
CA ASN A 87 6.78 -4.63 7.34
C ASN A 87 6.03 -5.64 8.23
N GLU A 88 5.84 -6.88 7.77
CA GLU A 88 5.08 -7.93 8.47
C GLU A 88 3.66 -7.48 8.89
N GLU A 89 3.07 -6.52 8.17
CA GLU A 89 1.71 -6.00 8.38
C GLU A 89 0.63 -6.94 7.81
N VAL A 90 1.05 -8.00 7.11
CA VAL A 90 0.16 -9.03 6.57
C VAL A 90 0.04 -10.16 7.58
N SER A 91 -1.18 -10.52 7.97
CA SER A 91 -1.32 -11.59 8.96
C SER A 91 -0.95 -12.95 8.36
N GLY A 92 -0.32 -13.82 9.16
CA GLY A 92 0.12 -15.17 8.77
C GLY A 92 -0.83 -15.96 7.85
N PRO A 93 -2.13 -16.07 8.16
CA PRO A 93 -3.05 -16.80 7.29
C PRO A 93 -3.28 -16.15 5.91
N VAL A 94 -3.12 -14.82 5.75
CA VAL A 94 -3.16 -14.19 4.40
C VAL A 94 -1.88 -14.53 3.65
N VAL A 95 -0.74 -14.54 4.34
CA VAL A 95 0.55 -14.92 3.74
C VAL A 95 0.50 -16.35 3.19
N GLU A 96 -0.02 -17.30 3.96
CA GLU A 96 -0.16 -18.70 3.51
C GLU A 96 -1.06 -18.83 2.27
N GLN A 97 -2.19 -18.13 2.27
CA GLN A 97 -3.10 -18.10 1.12
C GLN A 97 -2.46 -17.44 -0.11
N MET A 98 -1.72 -16.35 0.09
CA MET A 98 -0.95 -15.70 -0.99
C MET A 98 0.15 -16.62 -1.54
N LEU A 99 0.77 -17.44 -0.69
CA LEU A 99 1.75 -18.43 -1.12
C LEU A 99 1.09 -19.50 -1.99
N LEU A 100 -0.08 -20.01 -1.60
CA LEU A 100 -0.86 -20.95 -2.40
C LEU A 100 -1.29 -20.32 -3.74
N LEU A 101 -1.76 -19.08 -3.72
CA LEU A 101 -2.15 -18.34 -4.92
C LEU A 101 -0.96 -18.16 -5.87
N SER A 102 0.22 -17.87 -5.34
CA SER A 102 1.46 -17.70 -6.11
C SER A 102 1.93 -19.02 -6.72
N GLN A 103 1.81 -20.13 -6.01
CA GLN A 103 2.07 -21.46 -6.58
C GLN A 103 1.09 -21.80 -7.72
N ALA A 104 -0.19 -21.48 -7.54
CA ALA A 104 -1.19 -21.67 -8.60
C ALA A 104 -0.90 -20.82 -9.83
N LEU A 105 -0.50 -19.56 -9.65
CA LEU A 105 -0.05 -18.67 -10.73
C LEU A 105 1.18 -19.22 -11.46
N GLN A 106 2.18 -19.72 -10.72
CA GLN A 106 3.37 -20.33 -11.31
C GLN A 106 3.05 -21.57 -12.15
N ALA A 107 2.07 -22.37 -11.71
CA ALA A 107 1.55 -23.52 -12.45
C ALA A 107 0.61 -23.11 -13.61
N LYS A 108 0.45 -21.81 -13.89
CA LYS A 108 -0.51 -21.26 -14.86
C LYS A 108 -1.96 -21.67 -14.59
N ASN A 109 -2.27 -22.05 -13.35
CA ASN A 109 -3.60 -22.43 -12.92
C ASN A 109 -4.35 -21.22 -12.36
N TYR A 110 -4.75 -20.33 -13.27
CA TYR A 110 -5.49 -19.10 -12.92
C TYR A 110 -6.86 -19.39 -12.29
N ASN A 111 -7.45 -20.56 -12.56
CA ASN A 111 -8.72 -20.95 -11.98
C ASN A 111 -8.55 -21.20 -10.47
N SER A 112 -7.55 -22.01 -10.09
CA SER A 112 -7.19 -22.20 -8.68
C SER A 112 -6.77 -20.90 -8.00
N ALA A 113 -5.96 -20.06 -8.66
CA ALA A 113 -5.58 -18.75 -8.13
C ALA A 113 -6.81 -17.85 -7.86
N TYR A 114 -7.80 -17.88 -8.75
CA TYR A 114 -9.04 -17.11 -8.60
C TYR A 114 -9.90 -17.61 -7.43
N GLN A 115 -9.99 -18.94 -7.23
CA GLN A 115 -10.70 -19.51 -6.07
C GLN A 115 -10.06 -19.07 -4.74
N ILE A 116 -8.73 -19.15 -4.65
CA ILE A 116 -8.00 -18.69 -3.46
C ILE A 116 -8.22 -17.19 -3.21
N HIS A 117 -8.24 -16.39 -4.28
CA HIS A 117 -8.61 -14.97 -4.20
C HIS A 117 -10.01 -14.75 -3.61
N LEU A 118 -11.01 -15.55 -4.01
CA LEU A 118 -12.38 -15.43 -3.48
C LEU A 118 -12.42 -15.78 -1.98
N GLU A 119 -11.68 -16.81 -1.56
CA GLU A 119 -11.59 -17.21 -0.16
C GLU A 119 -10.94 -16.13 0.70
N LEU A 120 -9.84 -15.54 0.24
CA LEU A 120 -9.19 -14.40 0.89
C LEU A 120 -10.11 -13.17 0.99
N HIS A 121 -10.80 -12.85 -0.11
CA HIS A 121 -11.73 -11.72 -0.14
C HIS A 121 -12.92 -11.92 0.80
N SER A 122 -13.35 -13.16 1.00
CA SER A 122 -14.43 -13.49 1.93
C SER A 122 -14.03 -13.49 3.40
N THR A 123 -12.74 -13.69 3.71
CA THR A 123 -12.27 -13.84 5.10
C THR A 123 -11.74 -12.54 5.70
N ARG A 124 -11.13 -11.65 4.90
CA ARG A 124 -10.57 -10.38 5.40
C ARG A 124 -10.73 -9.27 4.37
N THR A 125 -11.57 -8.29 4.69
CA THR A 125 -11.91 -7.19 3.78
C THR A 125 -10.92 -6.04 3.87
N ASP A 126 -10.44 -5.63 5.03
CA ASP A 126 -9.74 -4.34 5.12
C ASP A 126 -8.24 -4.40 4.76
N GLU A 127 -7.48 -5.38 5.27
CA GLU A 127 -6.03 -5.48 4.99
C GLU A 127 -5.75 -5.88 3.53
N VAL A 128 -6.67 -6.64 2.92
CA VAL A 128 -6.46 -7.31 1.64
C VAL A 128 -7.03 -6.47 0.49
N SER A 129 -8.17 -5.78 0.67
CA SER A 129 -8.85 -5.04 -0.41
C SER A 129 -8.01 -3.96 -1.09
N SER A 130 -7.09 -3.34 -0.32
CA SER A 130 -6.19 -2.29 -0.80
C SER A 130 -5.37 -2.72 -2.02
N TRP A 131 -4.86 -3.95 -2.01
CA TRP A 131 -4.01 -4.52 -3.05
C TRP A 131 -4.65 -5.68 -3.84
N MET A 132 -5.67 -6.33 -3.28
CA MET A 132 -6.34 -7.50 -3.89
C MET A 132 -6.91 -7.22 -5.27
N THR A 133 -7.45 -6.03 -5.49
CA THR A 133 -7.98 -5.61 -6.78
C THR A 133 -6.93 -5.63 -7.89
N GLY A 134 -5.65 -5.39 -7.56
CA GLY A 134 -4.51 -5.53 -8.48
C GLY A 134 -4.17 -6.99 -8.77
N VAL A 135 -4.17 -7.84 -7.74
CA VAL A 135 -3.91 -9.29 -7.87
C VAL A 135 -4.99 -9.97 -8.72
N LYS A 136 -6.28 -9.70 -8.44
CA LYS A 136 -7.39 -10.19 -9.27
C LYS A 136 -7.22 -9.80 -10.73
N ARG A 137 -6.82 -8.56 -10.98
CA ARG A 137 -6.65 -8.05 -12.34
C ARG A 137 -5.55 -8.79 -13.07
N LEU A 138 -4.42 -9.03 -12.41
CA LEU A 138 -3.33 -9.83 -12.96
C LEU A 138 -3.77 -11.25 -13.31
N ILE A 139 -4.50 -11.92 -12.40
CA ILE A 139 -5.03 -13.26 -12.67
C ILE A 139 -5.90 -13.26 -13.93
N VAL A 140 -6.83 -12.31 -14.05
CA VAL A 140 -7.75 -12.23 -15.19
C VAL A 140 -7.03 -11.87 -16.49
N ASP A 141 -6.10 -10.91 -16.45
CA ASP A 141 -5.37 -10.47 -17.64
C ASP A 141 -4.40 -11.57 -18.12
N ASN A 142 -3.66 -12.23 -17.23
CA ASN A 142 -2.80 -13.36 -17.60
C ASN A 142 -3.58 -14.61 -18.02
N ALA A 143 -4.74 -14.90 -17.42
CA ALA A 143 -5.62 -15.97 -17.88
C ALA A 143 -6.08 -15.74 -19.33
N LYS A 144 -6.44 -14.50 -19.69
CA LYS A 144 -6.80 -14.14 -21.07
C LYS A 144 -5.62 -14.30 -22.02
N LEU A 145 -4.42 -13.91 -21.60
CA LEU A 145 -3.21 -14.09 -22.39
C LEU A 145 -2.91 -15.57 -22.65
N GLN A 146 -3.12 -16.46 -21.67
CA GLN A 146 -2.96 -17.91 -21.87
C GLN A 146 -4.02 -18.52 -22.79
N GLN A 147 -5.24 -17.98 -22.83
CA GLN A 147 -6.28 -18.45 -23.77
C GLN A 147 -6.00 -18.03 -25.22
N GLN A 148 -5.05 -17.12 -25.44
CA GLN A 148 -4.70 -16.58 -26.75
C GLN A 148 -3.44 -17.25 -27.34
N GLN A 149 -2.86 -18.22 -26.63
CA GLN A 149 -1.74 -19.06 -27.07
C GLN A 149 -2.22 -20.50 -27.30
#